data_AF-A0A7C1BWY4-F1
#
_entry.id   AF-A0A7C1BWY4-F1
#
_cell.length_a   1.000
_cell.length_b   1.000
_cell.length_c   1.000
_cell.angle_alpha   90.00
_cell.angle_beta   90.00
_cell.angle_gamma   90.00
#
_symmetry.space_group_name_H-M   'P 1'
#
loop_
_entity.id
_entity.type
_entity.pdbx_description
1 polymer ?
#
loop_
_entity_poly.entity_id
_entity_poly.type
_entity_poly.pdbx_seq_one_letter_code
_entity_poly.pdbx_strand_id
1 'polypeptide(L)'
;MRQLVKANKGFDMEKVKEIEIPRYTVPGYLEKLLSTDFYEATPGHRFLLYFHGASYKARLKGERKEVKDKGKDLERKLDHGEWKNLYKQYRPSDWNPLKDSKIYALKSVRGKSEIAKVLTEALQSRQAFLAEKLVNQVEPIKVKLTAPLATGLGNPHPVENGFSFLSPYGIPYLPGSGIKGAVRRAAEELALFDESSDWSIPLVWLLFGFETSSAYLAPLSKLEAVDVVQKEAEHWRGAFGEYAEKQAEADKVLRYWLSLEAVKSSIPEELQHLTERPFEFCKTLQGSDKLRKAISWQGLVRFWDVFFDTDFLDVDILNPHHKDYYEGKGPPHDAESPKP
;
A
#
# COMPACT_ATOMS: atom_id res chain seq x y z
N MET A 1 35.30 -71.37 -4.41
CA MET A 1 34.71 -70.16 -3.80
C MET A 1 35.16 -68.88 -4.51
N ARG A 2 34.96 -68.80 -5.83
CA ARG A 2 35.13 -67.58 -6.63
C ARG A 2 33.95 -67.57 -7.59
N GLN A 3 32.89 -66.88 -7.20
CA GLN A 3 31.71 -66.44 -7.98
C GLN A 3 30.58 -66.28 -6.96
N LEU A 4 30.41 -65.09 -6.38
CA LEU A 4 29.17 -64.62 -5.73
C LEU A 4 29.29 -63.16 -5.18
N VAL A 5 29.97 -62.25 -5.87
CA VAL A 5 29.96 -60.80 -5.50
C VAL A 5 29.87 -59.89 -6.72
N LYS A 6 29.07 -60.24 -7.72
CA LYS A 6 28.71 -59.33 -8.82
C LYS A 6 27.24 -59.49 -9.21
N ALA A 7 26.34 -59.07 -8.32
CA ALA A 7 24.98 -58.71 -8.65
C ALA A 7 24.37 -57.89 -7.51
N ASN A 8 24.70 -56.60 -7.44
CA ASN A 8 23.85 -55.58 -6.85
C ASN A 8 24.18 -54.26 -7.57
N LYS A 9 23.89 -54.22 -8.88
CA LYS A 9 23.62 -52.96 -9.56
C LYS A 9 22.29 -52.46 -9.00
N GLY A 10 22.27 -51.19 -8.64
CA GLY A 10 21.25 -50.58 -7.79
C GLY A 10 19.82 -50.94 -8.19
N PHE A 11 19.06 -51.41 -7.21
CA PHE A 11 17.63 -51.15 -7.18
C PHE A 11 17.47 -49.62 -7.25
N ASP A 12 17.14 -49.10 -8.43
CA ASP A 12 16.68 -47.72 -8.56
C ASP A 12 15.32 -47.68 -7.84
N MET A 13 15.36 -47.36 -6.54
CA MET A 13 14.16 -47.33 -5.72
C MET A 13 13.20 -46.32 -6.33
N GLU A 14 11.99 -46.78 -6.67
CA GLU A 14 10.91 -45.94 -7.17
C GLU A 14 10.75 -44.75 -6.22
N LYS A 15 11.04 -43.55 -6.74
CA LYS A 15 10.99 -42.34 -5.93
C LYS A 15 9.64 -41.67 -6.15
N VAL A 16 9.03 -41.23 -5.05
CA VAL A 16 7.84 -40.40 -5.09
C VAL A 16 8.21 -38.99 -4.59
N LYS A 17 7.87 -37.96 -5.37
CA LYS A 17 7.95 -36.55 -4.93
C LYS A 17 6.53 -35.96 -5.03
N GLU A 18 6.05 -35.37 -3.94
CA GLU A 18 4.86 -34.52 -3.95
C GLU A 18 5.28 -33.07 -4.19
N ILE A 19 4.61 -32.39 -5.11
CA ILE A 19 4.77 -30.95 -5.34
C ILE A 19 3.40 -30.31 -5.18
N GLU A 20 3.36 -29.25 -4.38
CA GLU A 20 2.16 -28.44 -4.20
C GLU A 20 1.98 -27.52 -5.42
N ILE A 21 0.81 -27.58 -6.05
CA ILE A 21 0.44 -26.69 -7.15
C ILE A 21 -0.69 -25.79 -6.67
N PRO A 22 -0.49 -24.46 -6.62
CA PRO A 22 -1.54 -23.51 -6.28
C PRO A 22 -2.77 -23.69 -7.19
N ARG A 23 -3.96 -23.46 -6.63
CA ARG A 23 -5.24 -23.45 -7.33
C ARG A 23 -6.06 -22.22 -6.97
N TYR A 24 -6.64 -21.57 -7.98
CA TYR A 24 -7.58 -20.46 -7.81
C TYR A 24 -8.84 -20.91 -7.07
N THR A 25 -9.38 -20.04 -6.22
CA THR A 25 -10.66 -20.24 -5.53
C THR A 25 -11.73 -19.41 -6.23
N VAL A 26 -12.26 -19.94 -7.33
CA VAL A 26 -13.30 -19.27 -8.13
C VAL A 26 -14.61 -20.04 -7.94
N PRO A 27 -15.76 -19.36 -7.71
CA PRO A 27 -17.05 -20.02 -7.71
C PRO A 27 -17.29 -20.83 -9.00
N GLY A 28 -17.81 -22.05 -8.90
CA GLY A 28 -17.93 -22.96 -10.05
C GLY A 28 -18.73 -22.42 -11.24
N TYR A 29 -19.65 -21.47 -11.01
CA TYR A 29 -20.38 -20.80 -12.09
C TYR A 29 -19.48 -19.85 -12.92
N LEU A 30 -18.46 -19.25 -12.31
CA LEU A 30 -17.45 -18.44 -12.99
C LEU A 30 -16.34 -19.30 -13.59
N GLU A 31 -16.08 -20.50 -13.09
CA GLU A 31 -15.01 -21.37 -13.61
C GLU A 31 -15.18 -21.66 -15.10
N LYS A 32 -16.41 -21.89 -15.58
CA LYS A 32 -16.69 -22.10 -17.02
C LYS A 32 -16.43 -20.85 -17.87
N LEU A 33 -16.73 -19.67 -17.33
CA LEU A 33 -16.55 -18.38 -17.99
C LEU A 33 -15.08 -17.93 -17.99
N LEU A 34 -14.37 -18.15 -16.87
CA LEU A 34 -13.02 -17.63 -16.64
C LEU A 34 -11.90 -18.62 -16.99
N SER A 35 -12.21 -19.90 -17.29
CA SER A 35 -11.20 -20.94 -17.55
C SER A 35 -10.20 -20.63 -18.69
N THR A 36 -10.51 -19.66 -19.55
CA THR A 36 -9.58 -19.14 -20.59
C THR A 36 -9.16 -17.69 -20.35
N ASP A 37 -10.04 -16.85 -19.79
CA ASP A 37 -9.83 -15.40 -19.65
C ASP A 37 -9.20 -14.98 -18.32
N PHE A 38 -9.09 -15.88 -17.32
CA PHE A 38 -8.49 -15.59 -16.02
C PHE A 38 -7.06 -15.02 -16.12
N TYR A 39 -6.26 -15.52 -17.07
CA TYR A 39 -4.88 -15.08 -17.25
C TYR A 39 -4.79 -13.67 -17.84
N GLU A 40 -5.83 -13.22 -18.52
CA GLU A 40 -5.93 -11.87 -19.08
C GLU A 40 -6.57 -10.88 -18.09
N ALA A 41 -7.20 -11.37 -17.02
CA ALA A 41 -7.77 -10.52 -15.97
C ALA A 41 -6.72 -9.60 -15.33
N THR A 42 -7.21 -8.47 -14.81
CA THR A 42 -6.33 -7.47 -14.21
C THR A 42 -5.64 -8.02 -12.95
N PRO A 43 -4.43 -7.53 -12.62
CA PRO A 43 -3.68 -8.02 -11.46
C PRO A 43 -4.48 -8.03 -10.16
N GLY A 44 -5.28 -6.99 -9.90
CA GLY A 44 -6.11 -6.88 -8.71
C GLY A 44 -7.28 -7.86 -8.68
N HIS A 45 -7.84 -8.26 -9.81
CA HIS A 45 -8.82 -9.35 -9.82
C HIS A 45 -8.17 -10.68 -9.47
N ARG A 46 -6.99 -10.95 -10.04
CA ARG A 46 -6.20 -12.16 -9.71
C ARG A 46 -5.75 -12.17 -8.26
N PHE A 47 -5.46 -11.01 -7.66
CA PHE A 47 -5.02 -10.87 -6.28
C PHE A 47 -6.17 -10.85 -5.26
N LEU A 48 -7.29 -10.17 -5.54
CA LEU A 48 -8.35 -9.99 -4.54
C LEU A 48 -9.48 -11.02 -4.66
N LEU A 49 -9.88 -11.37 -5.89
CA LEU A 49 -11.08 -12.17 -6.13
C LEU A 49 -10.76 -13.64 -6.40
N TYR A 50 -9.65 -13.89 -7.08
CA TYR A 50 -9.35 -15.19 -7.68
C TYR A 50 -7.99 -15.74 -7.25
N PHE A 51 -7.43 -15.20 -6.17
CA PHE A 51 -6.12 -15.60 -5.67
C PHE A 51 -6.08 -17.09 -5.34
N HIS A 52 -4.90 -17.68 -5.44
CA HIS A 52 -4.73 -19.08 -5.11
C HIS A 52 -4.74 -19.23 -3.58
N GLY A 53 -5.92 -19.41 -2.99
CA GLY A 53 -6.06 -19.75 -1.57
C GLY A 53 -5.95 -21.24 -1.27
N ALA A 54 -6.02 -22.07 -2.32
CA ALA A 54 -5.97 -23.52 -2.24
C ALA A 54 -4.83 -24.09 -3.07
N SER A 55 -4.57 -25.38 -2.91
CA SER A 55 -3.60 -26.15 -3.67
C SER A 55 -4.06 -27.59 -3.86
N TYR A 56 -3.42 -28.28 -4.79
CA TYR A 56 -3.47 -29.74 -4.90
C TYR A 56 -2.05 -30.31 -4.98
N LYS A 57 -1.91 -31.61 -4.70
CA LYS A 57 -0.62 -32.28 -4.66
C LYS A 57 -0.39 -33.08 -5.94
N ALA A 58 0.55 -32.64 -6.77
CA ALA A 58 1.03 -33.43 -7.89
C ALA A 58 2.02 -34.50 -7.39
N ARG A 59 1.72 -35.78 -7.68
CA ARG A 59 2.60 -36.91 -7.35
C ARG A 59 3.43 -37.29 -8.57
N LEU A 60 4.73 -37.07 -8.48
CA LEU A 60 5.70 -37.54 -9.46
C LEU A 60 6.26 -38.89 -9.02
N LYS A 61 6.16 -39.90 -9.88
CA LYS A 61 6.69 -41.25 -9.67
C LYS A 61 7.62 -41.63 -10.81
N GLY A 62 8.67 -42.40 -10.51
CA GLY A 62 9.63 -42.90 -11.50
C GLY A 62 11.01 -43.14 -10.89
N GLU A 63 12.01 -43.33 -11.75
CA GLU A 63 13.40 -43.45 -11.32
C GLU A 63 13.89 -42.16 -10.67
N ARG A 64 14.90 -42.25 -9.78
CA ARG A 64 15.37 -41.11 -8.99
C ARG A 64 15.75 -39.90 -9.83
N LYS A 65 16.38 -40.12 -11.00
CA LYS A 65 16.79 -39.06 -11.92
C LYS A 65 15.60 -38.43 -12.63
N GLU A 66 14.68 -39.26 -13.12
CA GLU A 66 13.47 -38.83 -13.82
C GLU A 66 12.57 -37.95 -12.93
N VAL A 67 12.37 -38.36 -11.67
CA VAL A 67 11.57 -37.60 -10.69
C VAL A 67 12.20 -36.25 -10.37
N LYS A 68 13.54 -36.19 -10.32
CA LYS A 68 14.28 -34.94 -10.10
C LYS A 68 14.10 -33.98 -11.28
N ASP A 69 14.21 -34.48 -12.50
CA ASP A 69 14.13 -33.67 -13.72
C ASP A 69 12.69 -33.16 -13.96
N LYS A 70 11.67 -34.03 -13.80
CA LYS A 70 10.25 -33.63 -13.83
C LYS A 70 9.92 -32.60 -12.75
N GLY A 71 10.49 -32.76 -11.54
CA GLY A 71 10.30 -31.82 -10.45
C GLY A 71 10.84 -30.43 -10.76
N LYS A 72 12.04 -30.35 -11.34
CA LYS A 72 12.65 -29.07 -11.76
C LYS A 72 11.87 -28.39 -12.88
N ASP A 73 11.40 -29.15 -13.87
CA ASP A 73 10.57 -28.58 -14.95
C ASP A 73 9.24 -28.04 -14.40
N LEU A 74 8.61 -28.75 -13.45
CA LEU A 74 7.40 -28.27 -12.80
C LEU A 74 7.64 -26.98 -11.99
N GLU A 75 8.71 -26.94 -11.18
CA GLU A 75 9.11 -25.73 -10.44
C GLU A 75 9.38 -24.56 -11.40
N ARG A 76 10.07 -24.80 -12.52
CA ARG A 76 10.30 -23.78 -13.55
C ARG A 76 8.98 -23.26 -14.13
N LYS A 77 8.04 -24.14 -14.47
CA LYS A 77 6.72 -23.77 -15.02
C LYS A 77 5.88 -22.97 -14.03
N LEU A 78 5.91 -23.32 -12.74
CA LEU A 78 5.28 -22.56 -11.67
C LEU A 78 5.90 -21.17 -11.56
N ASP A 79 7.23 -21.09 -11.64
CA ASP A 79 7.99 -19.84 -11.55
C ASP A 79 7.71 -18.87 -12.71
N HIS A 80 7.57 -19.42 -13.92
CA HIS A 80 7.28 -18.64 -15.14
C HIS A 80 5.77 -18.38 -15.34
N GLY A 81 4.93 -18.86 -14.41
CA GLY A 81 3.49 -18.67 -14.49
C GLY A 81 2.81 -19.39 -15.67
N GLU A 82 3.31 -20.56 -16.08
CA GLU A 82 2.73 -21.39 -17.15
C GLU A 82 1.46 -22.16 -16.70
N TRP A 83 0.61 -21.50 -15.91
CA TRP A 83 -0.54 -22.06 -15.20
C TRP A 83 -1.53 -22.80 -16.10
N LYS A 84 -1.84 -22.24 -17.29
CA LYS A 84 -2.76 -22.85 -18.26
C LYS A 84 -2.33 -24.26 -18.67
N ASN A 85 -1.02 -24.50 -18.77
CA ASN A 85 -0.47 -25.81 -19.12
C ASN A 85 -0.46 -26.75 -17.92
N LEU A 86 -0.14 -26.22 -16.74
CA LEU A 86 -0.09 -26.98 -15.49
C LEU A 86 -1.44 -27.60 -15.12
N TYR A 87 -2.53 -26.83 -15.15
CA TYR A 87 -3.86 -27.34 -14.83
C TYR A 87 -4.39 -28.36 -15.85
N LYS A 88 -3.97 -28.27 -17.12
CA LYS A 88 -4.31 -29.28 -18.13
C LYS A 88 -3.57 -30.59 -17.88
N GLN A 89 -2.30 -30.50 -17.49
CA GLN A 89 -1.42 -31.65 -17.32
C GLN A 89 -1.67 -32.40 -16.01
N TYR A 90 -1.95 -31.68 -14.92
CA TYR A 90 -2.15 -32.23 -13.59
C TYR A 90 -3.61 -32.02 -13.18
N ARG A 91 -4.44 -33.06 -13.30
CA ARG A 91 -5.86 -32.98 -12.91
C ARG A 91 -5.97 -32.71 -11.39
N PRO A 92 -6.88 -31.82 -10.95
CA PRO A 92 -7.00 -31.49 -9.54
C PRO A 92 -7.40 -32.72 -8.70
N SER A 93 -6.66 -32.97 -7.62
CA SER A 93 -7.08 -33.86 -6.52
C SER A 93 -7.92 -33.09 -5.50
N ASP A 94 -8.09 -33.65 -4.29
CA ASP A 94 -8.74 -32.97 -3.17
C ASP A 94 -8.16 -31.59 -2.88
N TRP A 95 -9.02 -30.68 -2.47
CA TRP A 95 -8.68 -29.30 -2.10
C TRP A 95 -7.89 -29.30 -0.80
N ASN A 96 -6.70 -28.70 -0.84
CA ASN A 96 -5.88 -28.46 0.33
C ASN A 96 -5.67 -26.95 0.51
N PRO A 97 -5.56 -26.43 1.75
CA PRO A 97 -5.11 -25.06 1.97
C PRO A 97 -3.69 -24.87 1.41
N LEU A 98 -3.43 -23.74 0.76
CA LEU A 98 -2.09 -23.41 0.24
C LEU A 98 -1.09 -23.18 1.38
N LYS A 99 0.07 -23.85 1.35
CA LYS A 99 1.08 -23.77 2.42
C LYS A 99 2.46 -23.29 1.94
N ASP A 100 3.11 -24.09 1.11
CA ASP A 100 4.54 -23.96 0.79
C ASP A 100 4.77 -23.23 -0.55
N SER A 101 3.72 -23.08 -1.36
CA SER A 101 3.78 -22.57 -2.73
C SER A 101 3.19 -21.16 -2.91
N LYS A 102 3.11 -20.39 -1.82
CA LYS A 102 2.58 -19.00 -1.84
C LYS A 102 3.30 -18.09 -2.82
N ILE A 103 4.63 -18.18 -2.90
CA ILE A 103 5.42 -17.37 -3.83
C ILE A 103 5.02 -17.62 -5.30
N TYR A 104 4.70 -18.86 -5.67
CA TYR A 104 4.24 -19.17 -7.01
C TYR A 104 2.84 -18.59 -7.25
N ALA A 105 1.94 -18.69 -6.28
CA ALA A 105 0.63 -18.04 -6.34
C ALA A 105 0.74 -16.52 -6.53
N LEU A 106 1.65 -15.85 -5.84
CA LEU A 106 1.87 -14.41 -6.00
C LEU A 106 2.45 -14.06 -7.36
N LYS A 107 3.37 -14.88 -7.89
CA LYS A 107 3.93 -14.70 -9.22
C LYS A 107 2.87 -14.73 -10.33
N SER A 108 1.73 -15.39 -10.12
CA SER A 108 0.61 -15.35 -11.08
C SER A 108 -0.01 -13.96 -11.26
N VAL A 109 0.22 -13.04 -10.31
CA VAL A 109 -0.33 -11.68 -10.34
C VAL A 109 0.53 -10.72 -11.18
N ARG A 110 1.82 -11.03 -11.35
CA ARG A 110 2.81 -10.19 -12.05
C ARG A 110 2.59 -10.07 -13.57
N GLY A 111 1.80 -10.97 -14.16
CA GLY A 111 1.70 -11.09 -15.62
C GLY A 111 1.08 -9.86 -16.30
N LYS A 112 1.55 -9.53 -17.50
CA LYS A 112 0.96 -8.50 -18.35
C LYS A 112 -0.52 -8.81 -18.62
N SER A 113 -1.36 -7.79 -18.50
CA SER A 113 -2.78 -7.87 -18.83
C SER A 113 -3.09 -6.75 -19.81
N GLU A 114 -3.37 -7.13 -21.06
CA GLU A 114 -3.77 -6.15 -22.09
C GLU A 114 -5.04 -5.41 -21.66
N ILE A 115 -5.95 -6.11 -20.97
CA ILE A 115 -7.14 -5.51 -20.37
C ILE A 115 -6.76 -4.44 -19.34
N ALA A 116 -5.80 -4.73 -18.44
CA ALA A 116 -5.35 -3.76 -17.44
C ALA A 116 -4.74 -2.52 -18.11
N LYS A 117 -3.97 -2.71 -19.18
CA LYS A 117 -3.39 -1.62 -19.96
C LYS A 117 -4.47 -0.74 -20.61
N VAL A 118 -5.41 -1.35 -21.35
CA VAL A 118 -6.53 -0.63 -21.99
C VAL A 118 -7.38 0.12 -20.97
N LEU A 119 -7.69 -0.51 -19.84
CA LEU A 119 -8.45 0.15 -18.77
C LEU A 119 -7.67 1.30 -18.13
N THR A 120 -6.36 1.15 -17.94
CA THR A 120 -5.49 2.22 -17.42
C THR A 120 -5.47 3.41 -18.35
N GLU A 121 -5.26 3.19 -19.64
CA GLU A 121 -5.28 4.23 -20.68
C GLU A 121 -6.65 4.94 -20.73
N ALA A 122 -7.75 4.18 -20.65
CA ALA A 122 -9.10 4.73 -20.62
C ALA A 122 -9.36 5.58 -19.36
N LEU A 123 -8.88 5.15 -18.18
CA LEU A 123 -9.00 5.90 -16.93
C LEU A 123 -8.16 7.18 -16.96
N GLN A 124 -6.92 7.12 -17.45
CA GLN A 124 -6.06 8.30 -17.62
C GLN A 124 -6.68 9.31 -18.60
N SER A 125 -7.22 8.83 -19.74
CA SER A 125 -7.91 9.68 -20.72
C SER A 125 -9.14 10.35 -20.11
N ARG A 126 -9.91 9.63 -19.28
CA ARG A 126 -11.04 10.20 -18.54
C ARG A 126 -10.59 11.25 -17.53
N GLN A 127 -9.50 11.01 -16.79
CA GLN A 127 -8.96 11.99 -15.86
C GLN A 127 -8.53 13.28 -16.57
N ALA A 128 -7.80 13.16 -17.68
CA ALA A 128 -7.39 14.30 -18.49
C ALA A 128 -8.60 15.10 -19.00
N PHE A 129 -9.59 14.42 -19.57
CA PHE A 129 -10.82 15.07 -20.06
C PHE A 129 -11.56 15.82 -18.94
N LEU A 130 -11.69 15.23 -17.75
CA LEU A 130 -12.34 15.90 -16.62
C LEU A 130 -11.54 17.09 -16.10
N ALA A 131 -10.21 16.98 -16.06
CA ALA A 131 -9.34 18.08 -15.66
C ALA A 131 -9.50 19.29 -16.60
N GLU A 132 -9.56 19.05 -17.91
CA GLU A 132 -9.77 20.11 -18.93
C GLU A 132 -11.12 20.82 -18.79
N LYS A 133 -12.13 20.17 -18.18
CA LYS A 133 -13.42 20.80 -17.89
C LYS A 133 -13.43 21.58 -16.58
N LEU A 134 -12.48 21.33 -15.68
CA LEU A 134 -12.42 21.97 -14.37
C LEU A 134 -11.55 23.22 -14.35
N VAL A 135 -10.51 23.28 -15.20
CA VAL A 135 -9.54 24.37 -15.22
C VAL A 135 -9.15 24.76 -16.65
N ASN A 136 -8.77 26.02 -16.83
CA ASN A 136 -8.41 26.56 -18.15
C ASN A 136 -7.09 25.99 -18.70
N GLN A 137 -6.21 25.49 -17.83
CA GLN A 137 -4.91 24.93 -18.20
C GLN A 137 -4.68 23.67 -17.38
N VAL A 138 -4.32 22.58 -18.07
CA VAL A 138 -3.98 21.30 -17.48
C VAL A 138 -2.60 20.91 -17.94
N GLU A 139 -1.68 20.75 -17.01
CA GLU A 139 -0.37 20.15 -17.29
C GLU A 139 -0.24 18.84 -16.51
N PRO A 140 -0.20 17.68 -17.20
CA PRO A 140 -0.03 16.40 -16.54
C PRO A 140 1.42 16.24 -16.07
N ILE A 141 1.60 16.07 -14.76
CA ILE A 141 2.91 15.75 -14.19
C ILE A 141 3.13 14.25 -14.30
N LYS A 142 4.12 13.84 -15.11
CA LYS A 142 4.58 12.45 -15.18
C LYS A 142 5.71 12.25 -14.19
N VAL A 143 5.51 11.33 -13.26
CA VAL A 143 6.53 10.94 -12.27
C VAL A 143 7.06 9.55 -12.58
N LYS A 144 8.34 9.32 -12.26
CA LYS A 144 8.99 8.01 -12.39
C LYS A 144 9.34 7.49 -11.01
N LEU A 145 9.00 6.24 -10.74
CA LEU A 145 9.47 5.54 -9.54
C LEU A 145 10.99 5.34 -9.63
N THR A 146 11.71 5.76 -8.59
CA THR A 146 13.15 5.56 -8.44
C THR A 146 13.50 4.35 -7.58
N ALA A 147 12.52 3.80 -6.87
CA ALA A 147 12.61 2.61 -6.04
C ALA A 147 11.28 1.82 -6.11
N PRO A 148 11.25 0.53 -5.72
CA PRO A 148 10.01 -0.23 -5.57
C PRO A 148 9.02 0.49 -4.64
N LEU A 149 7.75 0.47 -5.02
CA LEU A 149 6.67 1.10 -4.25
C LEU A 149 5.64 0.03 -3.86
N ALA A 150 5.33 -0.05 -2.57
CA ALA A 150 4.24 -0.85 -2.05
C ALA A 150 3.19 0.05 -1.40
N THR A 151 1.92 -0.17 -1.72
CA THR A 151 0.79 0.60 -1.18
C THR A 151 -0.31 -0.33 -0.72
N GLY A 152 -1.02 0.03 0.35
CA GLY A 152 -2.15 -0.77 0.83
C GLY A 152 -1.77 -2.01 1.62
N LEU A 153 -0.56 -2.05 2.21
CA LEU A 153 -0.08 -3.17 3.03
C LEU A 153 -0.97 -3.52 4.22
N GLY A 154 -1.78 -2.56 4.70
CA GLY A 154 -2.78 -2.77 5.75
C GLY A 154 -4.13 -3.31 5.28
N ASN A 155 -4.34 -3.50 3.97
CA ASN A 155 -5.59 -4.08 3.47
C ASN A 155 -5.65 -5.58 3.80
N PRO A 156 -6.85 -6.12 4.12
CA PRO A 156 -6.99 -7.55 4.36
C PRO A 156 -6.77 -8.33 3.08
N HIS A 157 -5.98 -9.40 3.14
CA HIS A 157 -5.87 -10.38 2.07
C HIS A 157 -5.76 -11.80 2.66
N PRO A 158 -6.38 -12.83 2.03
CA PRO A 158 -6.56 -14.14 2.69
C PRO A 158 -5.28 -14.90 3.03
N VAL A 159 -4.15 -14.59 2.37
CA VAL A 159 -2.92 -15.38 2.46
C VAL A 159 -1.67 -14.53 2.72
N GLU A 160 -1.75 -13.21 2.49
CA GLU A 160 -0.61 -12.28 2.42
C GLU A 160 -0.99 -10.88 2.89
N ASN A 161 -0.01 -9.98 2.98
CA ASN A 161 -0.24 -8.54 3.19
C ASN A 161 -1.06 -7.94 2.04
N GLY A 162 -1.87 -6.93 2.36
CA GLY A 162 -2.70 -6.26 1.37
C GLY A 162 -1.90 -5.52 0.31
N PHE A 163 -2.53 -5.26 -0.84
CA PHE A 163 -2.03 -4.35 -1.85
C PHE A 163 -3.19 -3.53 -2.40
N SER A 164 -2.95 -2.26 -2.74
CA SER A 164 -3.99 -1.37 -3.28
C SER A 164 -4.25 -1.62 -4.76
N PHE A 165 -5.46 -2.05 -5.07
CA PHE A 165 -5.99 -2.12 -6.43
C PHE A 165 -7.30 -1.33 -6.52
N LEU A 166 -7.49 -0.60 -7.61
CA LEU A 166 -8.66 0.22 -7.83
C LEU A 166 -9.88 -0.66 -8.08
N SER A 167 -10.88 -0.59 -7.20
CA SER A 167 -12.16 -1.29 -7.39
C SER A 167 -13.08 -0.50 -8.34
N PRO A 168 -13.84 -1.15 -9.26
CA PRO A 168 -13.89 -2.59 -9.51
C PRO A 168 -12.89 -3.07 -10.57
N TYR A 169 -11.96 -2.22 -11.02
CA TYR A 169 -11.12 -2.49 -12.20
C TYR A 169 -9.95 -3.45 -11.94
N GLY A 170 -9.47 -3.55 -10.70
CA GLY A 170 -8.33 -4.38 -10.32
C GLY A 170 -6.99 -3.87 -10.85
N ILE A 171 -6.84 -2.56 -11.07
CA ILE A 171 -5.61 -1.95 -11.57
C ILE A 171 -4.81 -1.39 -10.39
N PRO A 172 -3.48 -1.57 -10.32
CA PRO A 172 -2.67 -0.96 -9.30
C PRO A 172 -2.81 0.57 -9.37
N TYR A 173 -3.01 1.21 -8.23
CA TYR A 173 -3.15 2.66 -8.17
C TYR A 173 -2.60 3.19 -6.85
N LEU A 174 -2.19 4.46 -6.86
CA LEU A 174 -1.83 5.19 -5.66
C LEU A 174 -2.95 6.20 -5.34
N PRO A 175 -3.63 6.06 -4.19
CA PRO A 175 -4.71 6.96 -3.82
C PRO A 175 -4.23 8.42 -3.75
N GLY A 176 -5.00 9.34 -4.35
CA GLY A 176 -4.69 10.77 -4.32
C GLY A 176 -4.64 11.32 -2.89
N SER A 177 -5.43 10.77 -1.97
CA SER A 177 -5.38 11.10 -0.54
C SER A 177 -4.04 10.75 0.11
N GLY A 178 -3.42 9.62 -0.27
CA GLY A 178 -2.10 9.22 0.24
C GLY A 178 -1.01 10.18 -0.22
N ILE A 179 -1.05 10.59 -1.50
CA ILE A 179 -0.13 11.58 -2.06
C ILE A 179 -0.32 12.93 -1.35
N LYS A 180 -1.59 13.37 -1.22
CA LYS A 180 -1.93 14.61 -0.53
C LYS A 180 -1.38 14.62 0.89
N GLY A 181 -1.53 13.52 1.62
CA GLY A 181 -1.01 13.36 2.98
C GLY A 181 0.50 13.44 3.05
N ALA A 182 1.22 12.75 2.16
CA ALA A 182 2.68 12.77 2.13
C ALA A 182 3.23 14.17 1.80
N VAL A 183 2.69 14.83 0.77
CA VAL A 183 3.12 16.18 0.38
C VAL A 183 2.76 17.20 1.46
N ARG A 184 1.56 17.10 2.05
CA ARG A 184 1.16 17.93 3.18
C ARG A 184 2.14 17.79 4.32
N ARG A 185 2.49 16.57 4.72
CA ARG A 185 3.41 16.32 5.82
C ARG A 185 4.79 16.95 5.57
N ALA A 186 5.33 16.78 4.37
CA ALA A 186 6.57 17.43 3.99
C ALA A 186 6.47 18.96 4.03
N ALA A 187 5.34 19.54 3.60
CA ALA A 187 5.10 20.98 3.69
C ALA A 187 4.96 21.48 5.14
N GLU A 188 4.39 20.68 6.04
CA GLU A 188 4.35 20.98 7.48
C GLU A 188 5.75 20.95 8.11
N GLU A 189 6.60 20.00 7.69
CA GLU A 189 8.01 19.92 8.10
C GLU A 189 8.78 21.17 7.66
N LEU A 190 8.69 21.50 6.37
CA LEU A 190 9.32 22.70 5.81
C LEU A 190 8.79 23.99 6.45
N ALA A 191 7.50 24.06 6.80
CA ALA A 191 6.91 25.26 7.40
C ALA A 191 7.36 25.52 8.85
N LEU A 192 7.72 24.47 9.60
CA LEU A 192 8.03 24.59 11.03
C LEU A 192 9.51 24.47 11.34
N PHE A 193 10.29 23.77 10.51
CA PHE A 193 11.68 23.43 10.82
C PHE A 193 12.69 23.91 9.79
N ASP A 194 12.27 24.45 8.65
CA ASP A 194 13.17 25.04 7.66
C ASP A 194 12.94 26.55 7.57
N GLU A 195 13.81 27.33 8.21
CA GLU A 195 13.74 28.79 8.19
C GLU A 195 13.98 29.39 6.80
N SER A 196 14.56 28.63 5.86
CA SER A 196 14.80 29.08 4.48
C SER A 196 13.62 28.84 3.54
N SER A 197 12.59 28.14 4.02
CA SER A 197 11.42 27.75 3.25
C SER A 197 10.38 28.87 3.19
N ASP A 198 9.72 29.00 2.03
CA ASP A 198 8.56 29.88 1.85
C ASP A 198 7.24 29.29 2.42
N TRP A 199 7.29 28.07 2.95
CA TRP A 199 6.12 27.41 3.52
C TRP A 199 5.75 28.01 4.89
N SER A 200 4.45 28.21 5.11
CA SER A 200 3.89 28.50 6.43
C SER A 200 2.74 27.56 6.74
N ILE A 201 2.47 27.30 8.03
CA ILE A 201 1.36 26.43 8.43
C ILE A 201 0.00 26.94 7.90
N PRO A 202 -0.32 28.24 7.92
CA PRO A 202 -1.52 28.76 7.27
C PRO A 202 -1.58 28.50 5.76
N LEU A 203 -0.44 28.56 5.05
CA LEU A 203 -0.38 28.21 3.64
C LEU A 203 -0.67 26.71 3.43
N VAL A 204 -0.16 25.85 4.31
CA VAL A 204 -0.50 24.42 4.30
C VAL A 204 -2.00 24.22 4.51
N TRP A 205 -2.63 24.90 5.48
CA TRP A 205 -4.08 24.82 5.68
C TRP A 205 -4.86 25.31 4.48
N LEU A 206 -4.46 26.47 3.91
CA LEU A 206 -5.11 27.05 2.75
C LEU A 206 -5.08 26.08 1.56
N LEU A 207 -3.92 25.48 1.26
CA LEU A 207 -3.75 24.59 0.12
C LEU A 207 -4.33 23.20 0.38
N PHE A 208 -3.92 22.53 1.46
CA PHE A 208 -4.21 21.11 1.69
C PHE A 208 -5.46 20.86 2.54
N GLY A 209 -6.00 21.88 3.19
CA GLY A 209 -7.13 21.73 4.11
C GLY A 209 -6.69 21.62 5.56
N PHE A 210 -7.64 21.76 6.47
CA PHE A 210 -7.39 21.68 7.90
C PHE A 210 -7.46 20.22 8.40
N GLU A 211 -6.43 19.75 9.11
CA GLU A 211 -6.39 18.39 9.69
C GLU A 211 -6.20 18.46 11.20
N THR A 212 -7.18 17.92 11.91
CA THR A 212 -7.23 17.94 13.37
C THR A 212 -6.16 17.06 14.02
N SER A 213 -5.68 16.05 13.29
CA SER A 213 -4.69 15.07 13.74
C SER A 213 -3.23 15.46 13.42
N SER A 214 -2.99 16.66 12.88
CA SER A 214 -1.64 17.16 12.59
C SER A 214 -0.74 17.11 13.84
N ALA A 215 0.52 16.72 13.69
CA ALA A 215 1.42 16.44 14.81
C ALA A 215 1.58 17.65 15.77
N TYR A 216 1.64 18.87 15.22
CA TYR A 216 1.74 20.11 16.00
C TYR A 216 0.45 20.52 16.75
N LEU A 217 -0.67 19.82 16.49
CA LEU A 217 -1.95 19.99 17.18
C LEU A 217 -2.29 18.81 18.10
N ALA A 218 -1.79 17.61 17.84
CA ALA A 218 -2.16 16.39 18.54
C ALA A 218 -2.01 16.53 20.07
N PRO A 219 -3.04 16.18 20.87
CA PRO A 219 -2.97 16.31 22.32
C PRO A 219 -2.00 15.28 22.92
N LEU A 220 -1.04 15.75 23.72
CA LEU A 220 -0.05 14.89 24.39
C LEU A 220 -0.69 13.81 25.27
N SER A 221 -1.86 14.09 25.86
CA SER A 221 -2.60 13.16 26.72
C SER A 221 -3.16 11.92 26.00
N LYS A 222 -3.18 11.90 24.67
CA LYS A 222 -3.64 10.75 23.87
C LYS A 222 -2.51 9.89 23.30
N LEU A 223 -1.26 10.27 23.55
CA LEU A 223 -0.10 9.52 23.08
C LEU A 223 0.27 8.44 24.09
N GLU A 224 0.72 7.29 23.60
CA GLU A 224 1.29 6.25 24.44
C GLU A 224 2.48 6.79 25.24
N ALA A 225 2.73 6.22 26.43
CA ALA A 225 3.81 6.62 27.32
C ALA A 225 5.19 6.13 26.83
N VAL A 226 5.48 6.33 25.54
CA VAL A 226 6.76 6.05 24.92
C VAL A 226 7.51 7.37 24.80
N ASP A 227 8.61 7.52 25.54
CA ASP A 227 9.39 8.77 25.66
C ASP A 227 9.73 9.41 24.30
N VAL A 228 10.03 8.59 23.29
CA VAL A 228 10.39 9.07 21.95
C VAL A 228 9.21 9.74 21.26
N VAL A 229 8.01 9.14 21.35
CA VAL A 229 6.79 9.67 20.73
C VAL A 229 6.37 10.96 21.41
N GLN A 230 6.52 11.05 22.73
CA GLN A 230 6.22 12.25 23.49
C GLN A 230 7.17 13.40 23.15
N LYS A 231 8.48 13.15 23.11
CA LYS A 231 9.48 14.17 22.73
C LYS A 231 9.25 14.72 21.33
N GLU A 232 8.94 13.86 20.37
CA GLU A 232 8.63 14.28 19.02
C GLU A 232 7.36 15.15 19.00
N ALA A 233 6.29 14.73 19.68
CA ALA A 233 5.06 15.53 19.75
C ALA A 233 5.28 16.90 20.43
N GLU A 234 6.09 16.96 21.49
CA GLU A 234 6.50 18.20 22.14
C GLU A 234 7.29 19.11 21.19
N HIS A 235 8.21 18.54 20.41
CA HIS A 235 8.99 19.28 19.41
C HIS A 235 8.10 19.96 18.37
N TRP A 236 7.16 19.21 17.79
CA TRP A 236 6.17 19.72 16.83
C TRP A 236 5.25 20.79 17.42
N ARG A 237 4.75 20.56 18.64
CA ARG A 237 3.89 21.54 19.32
C ARG A 237 4.64 22.80 19.70
N GLY A 238 5.90 22.67 20.13
CA GLY A 238 6.79 23.78 20.44
C GLY A 238 7.02 24.67 19.23
N ALA A 239 7.41 24.08 18.09
CA ALA A 239 7.63 24.83 16.85
C ALA A 239 6.39 25.61 16.38
N PHE A 240 5.19 25.01 16.46
CA PHE A 240 3.96 25.74 16.14
C PHE A 240 3.62 26.84 17.16
N GLY A 241 3.94 26.62 18.44
CA GLY A 241 3.83 27.65 19.48
C GLY A 241 4.74 28.85 19.20
N GLU A 242 5.98 28.60 18.81
CA GLU A 242 6.92 29.65 18.41
C GLU A 242 6.45 30.41 17.17
N TYR A 243 5.94 29.71 16.16
CA TYR A 243 5.28 30.34 15.00
C TYR A 243 4.13 31.24 15.45
N ALA A 244 3.27 30.75 16.36
CA ALA A 244 2.13 31.51 16.85
C ALA A 244 2.59 32.81 17.53
N GLU A 245 3.57 32.73 18.43
CA GLU A 245 4.09 33.89 19.17
C GLU A 245 4.82 34.90 18.29
N LYS A 246 5.64 34.43 17.34
CA LYS A 246 6.53 35.30 16.57
C LYS A 246 5.91 35.85 15.28
N GLN A 247 4.99 35.10 14.66
CA GLN A 247 4.61 35.35 13.25
C GLN A 247 3.10 35.43 13.01
N ALA A 248 2.27 34.71 13.76
CA ALA A 248 0.83 34.58 13.44
C ALA A 248 0.09 35.92 13.30
N GLU A 249 0.43 36.90 14.13
CA GLU A 249 -0.22 38.22 14.09
C GLU A 249 0.10 38.99 12.80
N ALA A 250 1.29 38.79 12.22
CA ALA A 250 1.70 39.44 10.97
C ALA A 250 1.43 38.59 9.71
N ASP A 251 1.09 37.30 9.87
CA ASP A 251 0.88 36.38 8.75
C ASP A 251 -0.38 36.75 7.95
N LYS A 252 -0.17 37.22 6.72
CA LYS A 252 -1.23 37.63 5.80
C LYS A 252 -2.07 36.46 5.31
N VAL A 253 -1.47 35.28 5.17
CA VAL A 253 -2.16 34.07 4.73
C VAL A 253 -3.10 33.58 5.83
N LEU A 254 -2.65 33.62 7.10
CA LEU A 254 -3.49 33.30 8.25
C LEU A 254 -4.68 34.25 8.35
N ARG A 255 -4.45 35.56 8.29
CA ARG A 255 -5.52 36.56 8.31
C ARG A 255 -6.51 36.38 7.18
N TYR A 256 -6.01 36.15 5.96
CA TYR A 256 -6.86 35.85 4.81
C TYR A 256 -7.69 34.59 5.04
N TRP A 257 -7.06 33.49 5.45
CA TRP A 257 -7.73 32.21 5.68
C TRP A 257 -8.80 32.32 6.78
N LEU A 258 -8.50 32.99 7.90
CA LEU A 258 -9.46 33.27 8.97
C LEU A 258 -10.60 34.19 8.52
N SER A 259 -10.37 35.05 7.51
CA SER A 259 -11.41 35.93 6.96
C SER A 259 -12.40 35.21 6.05
N LEU A 260 -12.09 33.99 5.58
CA LEU A 260 -12.95 33.24 4.67
C LEU A 260 -14.27 32.85 5.37
N GLU A 261 -15.38 33.17 4.72
CA GLU A 261 -16.72 32.87 5.24
C GLU A 261 -16.90 31.38 5.56
N ALA A 262 -16.35 30.50 4.72
CA ALA A 262 -16.40 29.05 4.95
C ALA A 262 -15.70 28.62 6.24
N VAL A 263 -14.61 29.32 6.63
CA VAL A 263 -13.88 29.04 7.88
C VAL A 263 -14.62 29.69 9.05
N LYS A 264 -14.96 30.98 8.95
CA LYS A 264 -15.66 31.72 10.02
C LYS A 264 -16.96 31.05 10.45
N SER A 265 -17.82 30.70 9.50
CA SER A 265 -19.12 30.09 9.79
C SER A 265 -19.02 28.65 10.31
N SER A 266 -17.88 27.97 10.11
CA SER A 266 -17.63 26.65 10.70
C SER A 266 -17.26 26.69 12.19
N ILE A 267 -16.78 27.85 12.68
CA ILE A 267 -16.36 28.04 14.07
C ILE A 267 -17.59 28.37 14.95
N PRO A 268 -17.72 27.78 16.16
CA PRO A 268 -18.83 28.08 17.07
C PRO A 268 -18.88 29.57 17.41
N GLU A 269 -20.09 30.13 17.52
CA GLU A 269 -20.33 31.57 17.71
C GLU A 269 -19.51 32.17 18.85
N GLU A 270 -19.42 31.44 19.97
CA GLU A 270 -18.66 31.86 21.15
C GLU A 270 -17.14 31.94 20.93
N LEU A 271 -16.62 31.32 19.87
CA LEU A 271 -15.20 31.31 19.48
C LEU A 271 -14.90 32.14 18.22
N GLN A 272 -15.91 32.66 17.52
CA GLN A 272 -15.71 33.40 16.26
C GLN A 272 -14.88 34.68 16.44
N HIS A 273 -14.90 35.27 17.63
CA HIS A 273 -14.06 36.43 17.97
C HIS A 273 -12.55 36.15 17.80
N LEU A 274 -12.11 34.90 17.87
CA LEU A 274 -10.71 34.50 17.66
C LEU A 274 -10.27 34.71 16.22
N THR A 275 -11.18 34.76 15.24
CA THR A 275 -10.84 34.93 13.82
C THR A 275 -10.21 36.30 13.53
N GLU A 276 -10.44 37.28 14.40
CA GLU A 276 -9.82 38.62 14.33
C GLU A 276 -8.53 38.72 15.17
N ARG A 277 -8.13 37.63 15.85
CA ARG A 277 -6.98 37.57 16.76
C ARG A 277 -6.09 36.36 16.44
N PRO A 278 -5.29 36.42 15.37
CA PRO A 278 -4.50 35.29 14.87
C PRO A 278 -3.64 34.58 15.93
N PHE A 279 -2.95 35.33 16.79
CA PHE A 279 -2.17 34.73 17.88
C PHE A 279 -3.04 33.94 18.87
N GLU A 280 -4.12 34.55 19.37
CA GLU A 280 -5.03 33.92 20.33
C GLU A 280 -5.73 32.70 19.71
N PHE A 281 -6.06 32.77 18.41
CA PHE A 281 -6.59 31.64 17.64
C PHE A 281 -5.61 30.46 17.66
N CYS A 282 -4.37 30.66 17.22
CA CYS A 282 -3.36 29.60 17.17
C CYS A 282 -3.07 29.00 18.54
N LYS A 283 -2.95 29.84 19.58
CA LYS A 283 -2.75 29.38 20.96
C LYS A 283 -3.92 28.53 21.45
N THR A 284 -5.15 28.96 21.19
CA THR A 284 -6.37 28.22 21.58
C THR A 284 -6.48 26.90 20.81
N LEU A 285 -6.05 26.87 19.55
CA LEU A 285 -6.12 25.70 18.67
C LEU A 285 -5.36 24.49 19.23
N GLN A 286 -4.22 24.70 19.91
CA GLN A 286 -3.44 23.62 20.51
C GLN A 286 -4.11 22.97 21.73
N GLY A 287 -5.01 23.71 22.41
CA GLY A 287 -5.69 23.26 23.64
C GLY A 287 -7.17 22.90 23.46
N SER A 288 -7.81 23.30 22.36
CA SER A 288 -9.26 23.15 22.17
C SER A 288 -9.62 22.12 21.10
N ASP A 289 -9.98 20.91 21.53
CA ASP A 289 -10.51 19.87 20.64
C ASP A 289 -11.80 20.32 19.93
N LYS A 290 -12.62 21.10 20.64
CA LYS A 290 -13.86 21.68 20.11
C LYS A 290 -13.57 22.61 18.93
N LEU A 291 -12.59 23.52 19.07
CA LEU A 291 -12.22 24.44 17.99
C LEU A 291 -11.67 23.68 16.78
N ARG A 292 -10.74 22.74 17.00
CA ARG A 292 -10.14 21.94 15.91
C ARG A 292 -11.19 21.21 15.08
N LYS A 293 -12.12 20.53 15.74
CA LYS A 293 -13.16 19.73 15.06
C LYS A 293 -14.23 20.58 14.37
N ALA A 294 -14.40 21.83 14.80
CA ALA A 294 -15.38 22.72 14.21
C ALA A 294 -14.89 23.30 12.87
N ILE A 295 -13.59 23.54 12.73
CA ILE A 295 -13.00 24.09 11.51
C ILE A 295 -13.27 23.16 10.32
N SER A 296 -14.00 23.67 9.33
CA SER A 296 -14.33 22.96 8.09
C SER A 296 -13.65 23.65 6.89
N TRP A 297 -12.56 23.05 6.40
CA TRP A 297 -11.84 23.57 5.24
C TRP A 297 -11.14 22.44 4.47
N GLN A 298 -11.49 22.24 3.20
CA GLN A 298 -10.98 21.13 2.38
C GLN A 298 -9.64 21.41 1.67
N GLY A 299 -9.25 22.68 1.60
CA GLY A 299 -8.08 23.13 0.86
C GLY A 299 -8.38 23.51 -0.59
N LEU A 300 -7.48 24.28 -1.19
CA LEU A 300 -7.54 24.69 -2.60
C LEU A 300 -7.02 23.63 -3.57
N VAL A 301 -6.09 22.76 -3.15
CA VAL A 301 -5.52 21.74 -4.04
C VAL A 301 -6.30 20.43 -4.01
N ARG A 302 -6.52 19.85 -5.19
CA ARG A 302 -7.18 18.55 -5.38
C ARG A 302 -6.17 17.54 -5.91
N PHE A 303 -6.02 16.44 -5.19
CA PHE A 303 -5.20 15.32 -5.62
C PHE A 303 -6.08 14.23 -6.19
N TRP A 304 -5.68 13.72 -7.35
CA TRP A 304 -6.37 12.64 -8.05
C TRP A 304 -5.56 11.36 -7.88
N ASP A 305 -6.23 10.22 -8.02
CA ASP A 305 -5.58 8.92 -8.00
C ASP A 305 -4.56 8.80 -9.13
N VAL A 306 -3.39 8.24 -8.83
CA VAL A 306 -2.34 7.99 -9.80
C VAL A 306 -2.44 6.56 -10.30
N PHE A 307 -2.49 6.42 -11.63
CA PHE A 307 -2.51 5.12 -12.29
C PHE A 307 -1.14 4.77 -12.84
N PHE A 308 -0.63 3.61 -12.46
CA PHE A 308 0.67 3.11 -12.89
C PHE A 308 0.58 2.48 -14.27
N ASP A 309 1.71 2.46 -14.99
CA ASP A 309 1.88 1.51 -16.07
C ASP A 309 1.89 0.08 -15.48
N THR A 310 0.99 -0.77 -15.96
CA THR A 310 0.67 -2.07 -15.33
C THR A 310 1.72 -3.15 -15.54
N ASP A 311 2.74 -2.88 -16.35
CA ASP A 311 3.77 -3.86 -16.75
C ASP A 311 4.83 -4.14 -15.67
N PHE A 312 4.80 -3.45 -14.52
CA PHE A 312 5.92 -3.41 -13.56
C PHE A 312 5.63 -4.03 -12.18
N LEU A 313 4.65 -4.92 -12.04
CA LEU A 313 4.39 -5.59 -10.76
C LEU A 313 5.39 -6.73 -10.48
N ASP A 314 5.95 -6.72 -9.27
CA ASP A 314 6.86 -7.76 -8.77
C ASP A 314 6.40 -8.28 -7.39
N VAL A 315 6.86 -9.47 -7.04
CA VAL A 315 6.70 -10.08 -5.72
C VAL A 315 7.98 -9.83 -4.94
N ASP A 316 7.83 -9.18 -3.79
CA ASP A 316 8.91 -8.91 -2.86
C ASP A 316 8.66 -9.63 -1.53
N ILE A 317 9.73 -9.85 -0.77
CA ILE A 317 9.68 -10.48 0.55
C ILE A 317 9.81 -9.40 1.62
N LEU A 318 8.74 -9.21 2.39
CA LEU A 318 8.76 -8.31 3.54
C LEU A 318 9.26 -9.06 4.78
N ASN A 319 10.53 -8.86 5.11
CA ASN A 319 11.12 -9.41 6.34
C ASN A 319 10.81 -8.46 7.51
N PRO A 320 9.99 -8.86 8.50
CA PRO A 320 9.79 -8.05 9.70
C PRO A 320 11.09 -7.99 10.48
N HIS A 321 11.66 -6.79 10.63
CA HIS A 321 12.91 -6.55 11.34
C HIS A 321 12.77 -6.58 12.88
N HIS A 322 11.56 -6.75 13.41
CA HIS A 322 11.29 -6.73 14.86
C HIS A 322 10.32 -7.85 15.27
N LYS A 323 10.63 -9.08 14.89
CA LYS A 323 9.75 -10.24 15.16
C LYS A 323 9.58 -10.47 16.66
N ASP A 324 10.64 -10.32 17.44
CA ASP A 324 10.56 -10.55 18.88
C ASP A 324 9.71 -9.47 19.56
N TYR A 325 9.74 -8.23 19.05
CA TYR A 325 8.79 -7.19 19.46
C TYR A 325 7.34 -7.53 19.13
N TYR A 326 7.03 -7.92 17.89
CA TYR A 326 5.67 -8.28 17.48
C TYR A 326 5.12 -9.51 18.22
N GLU A 327 6.00 -10.40 18.67
CA GLU A 327 5.65 -11.58 19.49
C GLU A 327 5.61 -11.28 21.00
N GLY A 328 5.83 -10.02 21.42
CA GLY A 328 5.80 -9.61 22.83
C GLY A 328 6.97 -10.13 23.67
N LYS A 329 8.09 -10.50 23.03
CA LYS A 329 9.28 -11.09 23.67
C LYS A 329 10.32 -10.06 24.09
N GLY A 330 10.20 -8.80 23.64
CA GLY A 330 11.11 -7.72 24.01
C GLY A 330 10.74 -6.39 23.34
N PRO A 331 11.38 -5.28 23.73
CA PRO A 331 11.27 -4.01 23.01
C PRO A 331 11.96 -4.11 21.63
N PRO A 332 11.51 -3.33 20.63
CA PRO A 332 12.09 -3.38 19.29
C PRO A 332 13.52 -2.83 19.33
N HIS A 333 14.48 -3.55 18.76
CA HIS A 333 15.86 -3.07 18.62
C HIS A 333 16.51 -3.52 17.31
N ASP A 334 17.44 -2.70 16.80
CA ASP A 334 18.06 -2.90 15.47
C ASP A 334 19.06 -4.08 15.39
N ALA A 335 19.35 -4.71 16.53
CA ALA A 335 20.21 -5.90 16.59
C ALA A 335 19.47 -7.23 16.30
N GLU A 336 18.16 -7.20 16.02
CA GLU A 336 17.43 -8.39 15.62
C GLU A 336 17.86 -8.86 14.22
N SER A 337 18.21 -10.14 14.10
CA SER A 337 18.52 -10.72 12.80
C SER A 337 17.22 -10.95 12.02
N PRO A 338 17.06 -10.39 10.81
CA PRO A 338 15.90 -10.70 9.98
C PRO A 338 15.89 -12.19 9.69
N LYS A 339 14.73 -12.83 9.83
CA LYS A 339 14.50 -14.20 9.36
C LYS A 339 13.84 -14.12 7.98
N PRO A 340 14.60 -14.32 6.88
CA PRO A 340 14.06 -14.30 5.53
C PRO A 340 13.08 -15.45 5.27
#